data_AF-A0A7W1QVD3-F1
#
_entry.id   AF-A0A7W1QVD3-F1
#
_cell.length_a   1.000
_cell.length_b   1.000
_cell.length_c   1.000
_cell.angle_alpha   90.00
_cell.angle_beta   90.00
_cell.angle_gamma   90.00
#
_symmetry.space_group_name_H-M   'P 1'
#
loop_
_entity.id
_entity.type
_entity.pdbx_description
1 polymer ?
#
loop_
_entity_poly.entity_id
_entity_poly.type
_entity_poly.pdbx_seq_one_letter_code
_entity_poly.pdbx_strand_id
1 'polypeptide(L)' 'EQVFLEVRVSNLPAIALYERAGFERIARRVAYYPVTLLEESREDALVMRRRISVHWI' A
#
# COMPACT_ATOMS: atom_id res chain seq x y z
N GLU A 1 8.78 14.39 7.67
CA GLU A 1 8.13 13.18 8.24
C GLU A 1 7.78 12.19 7.12
N GLN A 2 7.28 11.00 7.45
CA GLN A 2 6.91 9.97 6.48
C GLN A 2 5.58 9.32 6.83
N VAL A 3 4.79 8.99 5.81
CA VAL A 3 3.56 8.22 5.93
C VAL A 3 3.77 6.87 5.24
N PHE A 4 3.31 5.81 5.89
CA PHE A 4 3.34 4.45 5.36
C PHE A 4 1.91 3.94 5.20
N LEU A 5 1.72 3.07 4.22
CA LEU A 5 0.48 2.32 4.04
C LEU A 5 0.77 0.92 3.49
N GLU A 6 -0.21 0.05 3.61
CA GLU A 6 -0.22 -1.28 3.04
C GLU A 6 -1.45 -1.43 2.15
N VAL A 7 -1.29 -2.07 1.00
CA VAL A 7 -2.37 -2.27 0.03
C VAL A 7 -2.28 -3.66 -0.60
N ARG A 8 -3.44 -4.32 -0.77
CA ARG A 8 -3.58 -5.60 -1.48
C ARG A 8 -3.00 -5.46 -2.90
N VAL A 9 -2.22 -6.45 -3.35
CA VAL A 9 -1.61 -6.41 -4.70
C VAL A 9 -2.65 -6.39 -5.83
N SER A 10 -3.85 -6.93 -5.59
CA SER A 10 -4.99 -6.94 -6.52
C SER A 10 -5.73 -5.61 -6.59
N ASN A 11 -5.57 -4.71 -5.61
CA ASN A 11 -6.28 -3.42 -5.57
C ASN A 11 -5.58 -2.38 -6.45
N LEU A 12 -5.57 -2.64 -7.76
CA LEU A 12 -4.96 -1.78 -8.77
C LEU A 12 -5.47 -0.33 -8.73
N PRO A 13 -6.78 -0.05 -8.50
CA PRO A 13 -7.27 1.32 -8.38
C PRO A 13 -6.64 2.08 -7.21
N ALA A 14 -6.53 1.46 -6.02
CA ALA A 14 -5.90 2.09 -4.86
C ALA A 14 -4.41 2.29 -5.07
N ILE A 15 -3.71 1.32 -5.67
CA ILE A 15 -2.29 1.44 -6.00
C ILE A 15 -2.05 2.66 -6.91
N ALA A 16 -2.81 2.79 -8.00
CA ALA A 16 -2.69 3.92 -8.91
C ALA A 16 -3.02 5.27 -8.24
N LEU A 17 -4.00 5.29 -7.33
CA LEU A 17 -4.31 6.47 -6.52
C LEU A 17 -3.11 6.88 -5.65
N TYR A 18 -2.49 5.92 -4.96
CA TYR A 18 -1.36 6.20 -4.06
C TYR A 18 -0.11 6.62 -4.83
N GLU A 19 0.18 6.00 -5.97
CA GLU A 19 1.28 6.41 -6.85
C GLU A 19 1.10 7.85 -7.34
N ARG A 20 -0.11 8.22 -7.80
CA ARG A 20 -0.43 9.61 -8.17
C ARG A 20 -0.35 10.58 -7.00
N ALA A 21 -0.63 10.11 -5.79
CA ALA A 21 -0.46 10.88 -4.57
C ALA A 21 1.00 10.96 -4.11
N GLY A 22 1.98 10.39 -4.84
CA GLY A 22 3.40 10.47 -4.52
C GLY A 22 3.89 9.44 -3.51
N PHE A 23 3.16 8.34 -3.33
CA PHE A 23 3.66 7.19 -2.60
C PHE A 23 4.52 6.30 -3.51
N GLU A 24 5.62 5.80 -2.96
CA GLU A 24 6.53 4.86 -3.60
C GLU A 24 6.38 3.48 -2.97
N ARG A 25 6.49 2.41 -3.77
CA ARG A 25 6.53 1.03 -3.26
C ARG A 25 7.92 0.78 -2.64
N ILE A 26 7.95 0.28 -1.40
CA ILE A 26 9.21 0.07 -0.66
C ILE A 26 9.43 -1.37 -0.21
N ALA A 27 8.38 -2.18 -0.13
CA ALA A 27 8.48 -3.60 0.21
C ALA A 27 7.23 -4.37 -0.26
N ARG A 28 7.33 -5.70 -0.22
CA ARG A 28 6.21 -6.62 -0.40
C ARG A 28 6.14 -7.56 0.80
N ARG A 29 4.96 -7.73 1.38
CA ARG A 29 4.68 -8.69 2.45
C ARG A 29 3.93 -9.87 1.84
N VAL A 30 4.53 -11.05 1.91
CA VAL A 30 3.95 -12.28 1.35
C VAL A 30 2.81 -12.78 2.24
N ALA A 31 1.68 -13.16 1.64
CA ALA A 31 0.50 -13.71 2.31
C ALA A 31 0.02 -12.86 3.50
N TYR A 32 0.05 -11.53 3.35
CA TYR A 32 -0.23 -10.60 4.44
C TYR A 32 -1.73 -10.56 4.79
N TYR A 33 -2.57 -10.32 3.78
CA TYR A 33 -4.00 -10.26 3.98
C TYR A 33 -4.60 -11.66 4.09
N PRO A 34 -5.55 -11.88 5.02
CA PRO A 34 -6.20 -13.16 5.18
C PRO A 34 -7.08 -13.47 3.95
N VAL A 35 -7.31 -14.77 3.78
CA VAL A 35 -8.30 -15.34 2.87
C VAL A 35 -9.65 -14.67 3.13
N THR A 36 -10.34 -14.24 2.07
CA THR A 36 -11.69 -13.69 2.14
C THR A 36 -12.70 -14.70 1.58
N LEU A 37 -14.00 -14.42 1.66
CA LEU A 37 -15.02 -15.29 1.06
C LEU A 37 -14.90 -15.40 -0.47
N LEU A 38 -14.18 -14.48 -1.12
CA LEU A 38 -14.03 -14.40 -2.57
C LEU A 38 -12.69 -14.94 -3.07
N GLU A 39 -11.76 -15.29 -2.17
CA GLU A 39 -10.39 -15.67 -2.50
C GLU A 39 -10.04 -16.96 -1.77
N GLU A 40 -9.38 -17.90 -2.44
CA GLU A 40 -9.00 -19.19 -1.84
C GLU A 40 -7.63 -19.16 -1.15
N SER A 41 -6.87 -18.08 -1.33
CA SER A 41 -5.51 -17.94 -0.80
C SER A 41 -5.29 -16.60 -0.12
N ARG A 42 -4.30 -16.56 0.78
CA ARG A 42 -3.87 -15.32 1.42
C ARG A 42 -3.25 -14.41 0.39
N GLU A 43 -3.54 -13.14 0.47
CA GLU A 43 -3.08 -12.18 -0.53
C GLU A 43 -1.87 -11.40 -0.04
N ASP A 44 -0.92 -11.14 -0.94
CA ASP A 44 0.23 -10.28 -0.67
C ASP A 44 -0.18 -8.81 -0.49
N ALA A 45 0.67 -8.07 0.22
CA ALA A 45 0.55 -6.62 0.35
C ALA A 45 1.78 -5.91 -0.19
N LEU A 46 1.57 -4.77 -0.85
CA LEU A 46 2.62 -3.77 -1.08
C LEU A 46 2.67 -2.83 0.12
N VAL A 47 3.88 -2.59 0.62
CA VAL A 47 4.14 -1.49 1.54
C VAL A 47 4.55 -0.28 0.71
N MET A 48 3.83 0.83 0.87
CA MET A 48 4.14 2.08 0.20
C MET A 48 4.44 3.19 1.21
N ARG A 49 5.26 4.16 0.79
CA ARG A 49 5.71 5.27 1.62
C ARG A 49 5.67 6.57 0.85
N ARG A 50 5.25 7.65 1.51
CA ARG A 50 5.43 9.02 1.03
C ARG A 50 6.18 9.86 2.04
N ARG A 51 7.14 10.66 1.57
CA ARG A 51 7.75 11.73 2.38
C ARG A 51 6.80 12.92 2.44
N ILE A 52 6.55 13.42 3.64
CA ILE A 52 5.76 14.63 3.86
C ILE A 52 6.65 15.70 4.49
N SER A 53 6.57 16.91 3.96
CA SER A 53 7.15 18.11 4.57
C SER A 53 6.06 18.78 5.39
N VAL A 54 6.27 18.90 6.69
CA VAL A 54 5.42 19.76 7.52
C VAL A 54 6.00 21.15 7.41
N HIS A 55 5.27 22.07 6.79
CA HIS A 55 5.61 23.48 6.84
C HIS A 55 4.81 24.08 8.00
N TRP A 56 5.48 24.26 9.13
CA TRP A 56 4.91 25.01 10.26
C TRP A 56 5.03 26.49 9.90
N ILE A 57 3.88 27.15 9.78
CA ILE A 57 3.78 28.61 9.73
C ILE A 57 3.80 29.13 11.16
#